data_AF-A0A842US84-F1
#
_entry.id   AF-A0A842US84-F1
#
_cell.length_a   1.000
_cell.length_b   1.000
_cell.length_c   1.000
_cell.angle_alpha   90.00
_cell.angle_beta   90.00
_cell.angle_gamma   90.00
#
_symmetry.space_group_name_H-M   'P 1'
#
loop_
_entity.id
_entity.type
_entity.pdbx_description
1 polymer ?
#
loop_
_entity_poly.entity_id
_entity_poly.type
_entity_poly.pdbx_seq_one_letter_code
_entity_poly.pdbx_strand_id
1 'polypeptide(L)' 'MALFKKRCAYCKEKIDKDDEVWEKVKVPEFKNRKNKVFCSKEHAELYKKNVKGTPSKSLCPYCKE' A
#
# COMPACT_ATOMS: atom_id res chain seq x y z
N MET A 1 -13.10 13.68 -19.66
CA MET A 1 -13.05 12.29 -19.16
C MET A 1 -11.92 12.18 -18.15
N ALA A 2 -12.21 12.34 -16.85
CA ALA A 2 -11.19 12.26 -15.80
C ALA A 2 -10.87 10.79 -15.53
N LEU A 3 -9.92 10.22 -16.28
CA LEU A 3 -9.28 8.96 -15.92
C LEU A 3 -8.62 9.17 -14.56
N PHE A 4 -9.23 8.64 -13.51
CA PHE A 4 -8.64 8.58 -12.17
C PHE A 4 -7.31 7.84 -12.29
N LYS A 5 -6.21 8.59 -12.47
CA LYS A 5 -4.87 8.04 -12.48
C LYS A 5 -4.67 7.29 -11.17
N LYS A 6 -4.30 6.01 -11.27
CA LYS A 6 -4.04 5.16 -10.12
C LYS A 6 -2.91 5.79 -9.29
N ARG A 7 -2.96 5.60 -7.97
CA ARG A 7 -1.94 6.14 -7.07
C ARG A 7 -1.21 5.00 -6.38
N CYS A 8 0.09 5.18 -6.19
CA CYS A 8 0.94 4.24 -5.48
C CYS A 8 0.47 4.12 -4.04
N ALA A 9 0.29 2.89 -3.56
CA ALA A 9 -0.15 2.65 -2.20
C ALA A 9 0.89 3.03 -1.13
N TYR A 10 2.17 3.14 -1.52
CA TYR A 10 3.27 3.55 -0.65
C TYR A 10 3.48 5.07 -0.65
N CYS A 11 3.91 5.65 -1.77
CA CYS A 11 4.22 7.09 -1.86
C CYS A 11 3.02 7.99 -2.19
N LYS A 12 1.83 7.43 -2.50
CA LYS A 12 0.62 8.17 -2.89
C LYS A 12 0.74 9.00 -4.18
N GLU A 13 1.85 8.87 -4.90
CA GLU A 13 2.06 9.52 -6.18
C GLU A 13 1.24 8.87 -7.29
N LYS A 14 1.00 9.61 -8.37
CA LYS A 14 0.30 9.09 -9.55
C LYS A 14 1.22 8.09 -10.24
N ILE A 15 0.69 6.90 -10.49
CA ILE A 15 1.39 5.88 -11.27
C ILE A 15 1.04 6.12 -12.72
N ASP A 16 2.06 6.17 -13.57
CA ASP A 16 1.85 6.16 -15.00
C ASP A 16 1.53 4.75 -15.48
N LYS A 17 0.74 4.63 -16.54
CA LYS A 17 0.08 3.37 -16.91
C LYS A 17 1.07 2.26 -17.31
N ASP A 18 2.30 2.65 -17.63
CA ASP A 18 3.38 1.76 -18.07
C ASP A 18 4.11 1.10 -16.88
N ASP A 19 4.13 1.74 -15.71
CA ASP A 19 4.92 1.33 -14.54
C ASP A 19 4.06 0.83 -13.36
N GLU A 20 2.86 0.32 -13.66
CA GLU A 20 1.95 -0.16 -12.62
C GLU A 20 2.27 -1.58 -12.13
N VAL A 21 2.89 -1.67 -10.95
CA VAL A 21 3.18 -2.93 -10.28
C VAL A 21 2.01 -3.32 -9.38
N TRP A 22 1.32 -4.41 -9.72
CA TRP A 22 0.22 -4.94 -8.91
C TRP A 22 0.73 -5.98 -7.92
N GLU A 23 0.43 -5.76 -6.65
CA GLU A 23 0.84 -6.67 -5.60
C GLU A 23 -0.27 -6.99 -4.60
N LYS A 24 -0.38 -8.28 -4.25
CA LYS A 24 -1.26 -8.76 -3.19
C LYS A 24 -0.61 -8.52 -1.85
N VAL A 25 -1.14 -7.57 -1.09
CA VAL A 25 -0.66 -7.28 0.26
C VAL A 25 -1.70 -7.74 1.27
N LYS A 26 -1.25 -8.53 2.25
CA LYS A 26 -2.08 -8.89 3.42
C LYS A 26 -1.96 -7.76 4.42
N VAL A 27 -2.94 -6.87 4.42
CA VAL A 27 -3.03 -5.80 5.42
C VAL A 27 -3.67 -6.40 6.67
N PRO A 28 -3.06 -6.28 7.87
CA PRO A 28 -3.57 -6.92 9.08
C PRO A 28 -4.99 -6.47 9.45
N GLU A 29 -5.36 -5.24 9.07
CA GLU A 29 -6.70 -4.69 9.24
C GLU A 29 -7.78 -5.37 8.37
N PHE A 30 -7.38 -6.06 7.30
CA PHE A 30 -8.30 -6.76 6.41
C PHE A 30 -8.07 -8.27 6.49
N LYS A 31 -9.13 -9.02 6.82
CA LYS A 31 -9.12 -10.50 6.79
C LYS A 31 -8.74 -11.05 5.41
N ASN A 32 -9.01 -10.28 4.35
CA ASN A 32 -8.69 -10.59 2.96
C ASN A 32 -7.49 -9.80 2.45
N ARG A 33 -6.66 -10.47 1.63
CA ARG A 33 -5.55 -9.82 0.90
C ARG A 33 -6.16 -8.83 -0.10
N LYS A 34 -5.70 -7.58 -0.08
CA LYS A 34 -6.10 -6.57 -1.08
C LYS A 34 -5.01 -6.42 -2.12
N ASN A 35 -5.42 -6.32 -3.39
CA ASN A 35 -4.53 -5.89 -4.46
C ASN A 35 -4.27 -4.40 -4.27
N LYS A 36 -2.99 -4.04 -4.17
CA LYS A 36 -2.54 -2.66 -4.18
C LYS A 36 -1.62 -2.46 -5.37
N VAL A 37 -1.64 -1.24 -5.90
CA VAL A 37 -0.79 -0.87 -7.03
C VAL A 37 0.34 0.03 -6.52
N PHE A 38 1.51 -0.17 -7.09
CA PHE A 38 2.74 0.51 -6.75
C PHE A 38 3.38 1.05 -8.02
N CYS A 39 4.15 2.11 -7.90
CA CYS A 39 4.95 2.63 -9.01
C CYS A 39 6.23 1.83 -9.24
N SER A 40 6.62 0.95 -8.31
CA SER A 40 7.87 0.17 -8.40
C SER A 40 7.78 -1.06 -7.50
N LYS A 41 8.56 -2.11 -7.81
CA LYS A 41 8.67 -3.31 -6.97
C LYS A 41 9.21 -2.99 -5.58
N GLU A 42 10.20 -2.11 -5.48
CA GLU A 42 10.77 -1.68 -4.19
C GLU A 42 9.71 -1.10 -3.26
N HIS A 43 8.82 -0.24 -3.77
CA HIS A 43 7.71 0.32 -3.00
C HIS A 43 6.72 -0.76 -2.56
N ALA A 44 6.50 -1.80 -3.37
CA ALA A 44 5.65 -2.91 -3.01
C ALA A 44 6.27 -3.74 -1.86
N GLU A 45 7.57 -4.02 -1.93
CA GLU A 45 8.33 -4.72 -0.89
C GLU A 45 8.43 -3.92 0.41
N LEU A 46 8.73 -2.62 0.34
CA LEU A 46 8.75 -1.70 1.48
C LEU A 46 7.36 -1.61 2.13
N TYR A 47 6.30 -1.57 1.32
CA TYR A 47 4.93 -1.58 1.84
C TYR A 47 4.61 -2.89 2.54
N LYS A 48 4.96 -4.04 1.96
CA LYS A 48 4.80 -5.35 2.62
C LYS A 48 5.58 -5.43 3.93
N LYS A 49 6.83 -4.97 3.97
CA LYS A 49 7.66 -4.94 5.19
C LYS A 49 7.03 -4.06 6.27
N ASN A 50 6.62 -2.83 5.92
CA ASN A 50 5.95 -1.94 6.85
C ASN A 50 4.65 -2.56 7.39
N VAL A 51 3.78 -3.04 6.49
CA VAL A 51 2.46 -3.59 6.86
C VAL A 51 2.55 -4.90 7.65
N LYS A 52 3.61 -5.69 7.46
CA LYS A 52 3.85 -6.92 8.24
C LYS A 52 4.34 -6.62 9.67
N GLY A 53 4.98 -5.48 9.88
CA GLY A 53 5.60 -5.10 11.16
C GLY A 53 4.84 -4.05 11.98
N THR A 54 4.00 -3.23 11.37
CA THR A 54 3.17 -2.26 12.10
C THR A 54 1.72 -2.74 12.19
N PRO A 55 1.19 -3.01 13.40
CA PRO A 55 -0.26 -3.01 13.56
C PRO A 55 -0.80 -1.64 13.11
N SER A 56 -2.02 -1.59 12.57
CA SER A 56 -2.68 -0.32 12.21
C SER A 56 -2.52 0.69 13.37
N LYS A 57 -2.36 2.00 13.12
CA LYS A 57 -2.30 3.01 14.20
C LYS A 57 -3.43 2.83 15.23
N SER A 58 -4.61 2.37 14.81
CA SER A 58 -5.76 2.04 15.66
C SER A 58 -5.54 0.89 16.66
N LEU A 59 -4.53 0.04 16.42
CA LEU A 59 -4.14 -1.14 17.21
C LEU A 59 -2.75 -0.98 17.84
N CYS A 60 -2.03 0.12 17.59
CA CYS A 60 -0.74 0.38 18.20
C CYS A 60 -0.97 1.19 19.49
N PRO A 61 -0.80 0.60 20.69
CA PRO A 61 -1.05 1.29 21.95
C PRO A 61 -0.13 2.51 22.17
N TYR A 62 0.96 2.63 21.40
CA TYR A 62 1.98 3.68 21.51
C TYR A 62 1.81 4.85 20.52
N CYS A 63 0.89 4.75 19.54
CA CYS A 63 0.62 5.83 18.58
C CYS A 63 -0.63 6.66 18.92
N LYS A 64 -1.18 6.48 20.12
CA LYS A 64 -2.38 7.19 20.61
C LYS A 64 -2.04 8.38 21.52
N GLU A 65 -0.77 8.76 21.59
CA GLU A 65 -0.27 9.90 22.36
C GLU A 65 -0.08 11.13 21.48
#